data_AF-A0A838JIH3-F1
#
_entry.id   AF-A0A838JIH3-F1
#
_cell.length_a   1.000
_cell.length_b   1.000
_cell.length_c   1.000
_cell.angle_alpha   90.00
_cell.angle_beta   90.00
_cell.angle_gamma   90.00
#
_symmetry.space_group_name_H-M   'P 1'
#
loop_
_entity.id
_entity.type
_entity.pdbx_description
1 polymer ?
#
loop_
_entity_poly.entity_id
_entity_poly.type
_entity_poly.pdbx_seq_one_letter_code
_entity_poly.pdbx_strand_id
1 'polypeptide(L)'
;MQTILISGLSGSGKSVALKALEDVGFYCVDNLPAEFIAVLVRFLRDSGEDRVAINIDVRSSGDTVLELPKAIADLKRQGIDLRVLFLEANTENLVKRFSESRRPH
;
A
#
# COMPACT_ATOMS: atom_id res chain seq x y z
N MET A 1 15.45 4.03 -5.99
CA MET A 1 14.29 3.18 -5.70
C MET A 1 12.99 3.99 -5.77
N GLN A 2 12.07 3.52 -6.59
CA GLN A 2 10.68 3.97 -6.73
C GLN A 2 9.80 3.15 -5.77
N THR A 3 8.92 3.83 -5.01
CA THR A 3 8.02 3.18 -4.06
C THR A 3 6.59 3.70 -4.24
N ILE A 4 5.63 2.81 -4.38
CA ILE A 4 4.21 3.13 -4.47
C ILE A 4 3.50 2.56 -3.24
N LEU A 5 2.93 3.45 -2.43
CA LEU A 5 2.02 3.08 -1.35
C LEU A 5 0.60 3.09 -1.89
N ILE A 6 -0.13 1.99 -1.75
CA ILE A 6 -1.51 1.83 -2.19
C ILE A 6 -2.41 1.84 -0.96
N SER A 7 -3.48 2.62 -1.01
CA SER A 7 -4.53 2.66 0.02
C SER A 7 -5.89 2.92 -0.61
N GLY A 8 -6.95 2.86 0.20
CA GLY A 8 -8.34 2.95 -0.23
C GLY A 8 -9.26 1.97 0.51
N LEU A 9 -10.56 2.14 0.33
CA LEU A 9 -11.57 1.31 1.00
C LEU A 9 -11.60 -0.15 0.50
N SER A 10 -12.17 -1.06 1.28
CA SER A 10 -12.38 -2.44 0.83
C SER A 10 -13.29 -2.45 -0.41
N GLY A 11 -12.91 -3.18 -1.46
CA GLY A 11 -13.62 -3.16 -2.75
C GLY A 11 -13.24 -2.02 -3.70
N SER A 12 -12.31 -1.13 -3.34
CA SER A 12 -11.86 -0.04 -4.21
C SER A 12 -10.91 -0.46 -5.34
N GLY A 13 -10.46 -1.73 -5.35
CA GLY A 13 -9.58 -2.27 -6.40
C GLY A 13 -8.09 -2.29 -6.05
N LYS A 14 -7.71 -2.13 -4.77
CA LYS A 14 -6.30 -2.18 -4.33
C LYS A 14 -5.56 -3.44 -4.76
N SER A 15 -6.19 -4.61 -4.66
CA SER A 15 -5.60 -5.88 -5.10
C SER A 15 -5.34 -5.92 -6.61
N VAL A 16 -6.26 -5.33 -7.41
CA VAL A 16 -6.09 -5.21 -8.86
C VAL A 16 -4.92 -4.28 -9.19
N ALA A 17 -4.80 -3.14 -8.50
CA ALA A 17 -3.69 -2.21 -8.69
C ALA A 17 -2.34 -2.82 -8.27
N LEU A 18 -2.31 -3.55 -7.14
CA LEU A 18 -1.11 -4.24 -6.68
C LEU A 18 -0.68 -5.30 -7.70
N LYS A 19 -1.64 -6.08 -8.23
CA LYS A 19 -1.36 -7.06 -9.29
C LYS A 19 -0.82 -6.43 -10.57
N ALA A 20 -1.41 -5.32 -11.02
CA ALA A 20 -0.93 -4.60 -12.19
C ALA A 20 0.50 -4.06 -11.99
N LEU A 21 0.86 -3.65 -10.77
CA LEU A 21 2.22 -3.22 -10.44
C LEU A 21 3.20 -4.40 -10.43
N GLU A 22 2.79 -5.54 -9.89
CA GLU A 22 3.55 -6.79 -9.93
C GLU A 22 3.87 -7.19 -11.38
N ASP A 23 2.86 -7.13 -12.26
CA ASP A 23 3.00 -7.50 -13.68
C ASP A 23 3.96 -6.58 -14.46
N VAL A 24 4.17 -5.34 -14.01
CA VAL A 24 5.18 -4.42 -14.58
C VAL A 24 6.50 -4.43 -13.80
N GLY A 25 6.67 -5.38 -12.88
CA GLY A 25 7.93 -5.72 -12.21
C GLY A 25 8.23 -4.92 -10.94
N PHE A 26 7.19 -4.58 -10.17
CA PHE A 26 7.36 -4.12 -8.79
C PHE A 26 7.44 -5.29 -7.81
N TYR A 27 8.28 -5.16 -6.79
CA TYR A 27 8.23 -5.99 -5.60
C TYR A 27 6.99 -5.62 -4.78
N CYS A 28 6.00 -6.50 -4.76
CA CYS A 28 4.69 -6.24 -4.16
C CYS A 28 4.56 -6.84 -2.77
N VAL A 29 4.14 -6.01 -1.80
CA VAL A 29 3.78 -6.45 -0.44
C VAL A 29 2.34 -6.06 -0.16
N ASP A 30 1.53 -7.06 0.19
CA ASP A 30 0.13 -6.86 0.55
C ASP A 30 -0.06 -6.80 2.07
N ASN A 31 -1.08 -6.05 2.51
CA ASN A 31 -1.54 -5.97 3.89
C ASN A 31 -0.45 -5.62 4.92
N LEU A 32 0.43 -4.65 4.61
CA LEU A 32 1.49 -4.23 5.52
C LEU A 32 0.99 -3.14 6.49
N PRO A 33 1.14 -3.33 7.83
CA PRO A 33 0.93 -2.27 8.80
C PRO A 33 1.81 -1.05 8.54
N ALA A 34 1.25 0.15 8.74
CA ALA A 34 1.94 1.40 8.44
C ALA A 34 3.28 1.59 9.19
N GLU A 35 3.38 1.07 10.42
CA GLU A 35 4.61 1.08 11.24
C GLU A 35 5.79 0.35 10.60
N PHE A 36 5.54 -0.65 9.74
CA PHE A 36 6.59 -1.44 9.12
C PHE A 36 7.05 -0.91 7.75
N ILE A 37 6.39 0.13 7.21
CA ILE A 37 6.72 0.66 5.88
C ILE A 37 8.17 1.14 5.84
N ALA A 38 8.60 1.93 6.81
CA ALA A 38 9.95 2.51 6.79
C ALA A 38 11.06 1.46 6.87
N VAL A 39 10.88 0.41 7.69
CA VAL A 39 11.87 -0.65 7.83
C VAL A 39 11.94 -1.51 6.57
N LEU A 40 10.80 -1.89 6.00
CA LEU A 40 10.75 -2.69 4.78
C LEU A 40 11.39 -1.95 3.60
N VAL A 41 11.03 -0.69 3.40
CA VAL A 41 11.51 0.11 2.27
C VAL A 41 13.03 0.29 2.35
N ARG A 42 13.59 0.54 3.54
CA ARG A 42 15.05 0.60 3.71
C ARG A 42 15.72 -0.75 3.44
N PHE A 43 15.17 -1.83 3.98
CA PHE A 43 15.70 -3.18 3.77
C PHE A 43 15.74 -3.56 2.29
N LEU A 44 14.66 -3.31 1.56
CA LEU A 44 14.57 -3.62 0.12
C LEU A 44 15.53 -2.75 -0.69
N ARG A 45 15.62 -1.46 -0.38
CA ARG A 45 16.62 -0.58 -1.01
C ARG A 45 18.04 -1.11 -0.83
N ASP A 46 18.40 -1.50 0.39
CA ASP A 46 19.75 -1.98 0.71
C ASP A 46 20.00 -3.38 0.08
N SER A 47 18.93 -4.12 -0.23
CA SER A 47 18.98 -5.38 -0.98
C SER A 47 19.03 -5.20 -2.51
N GLY A 48 19.03 -3.95 -3.00
CA GLY A 48 19.11 -3.63 -4.43
C GLY A 48 17.77 -3.60 -5.17
N GLU A 49 16.65 -3.61 -4.45
CA GLU A 49 15.34 -3.48 -5.10
C GLU A 49 15.06 -2.04 -5.52
N ASP A 50 14.72 -1.87 -6.79
CA ASP A 50 14.54 -0.56 -7.40
C ASP A 50 13.08 -0.11 -7.49
N ARG A 51 12.12 -1.05 -7.40
CA ARG A 51 10.68 -0.77 -7.55
C ARG A 51 9.86 -1.56 -6.55
N VAL A 52 9.18 -0.88 -5.64
CA VAL A 52 8.42 -1.50 -4.54
C VAL A 52 6.98 -0.98 -4.52
N ALA A 53 5.99 -1.86 -4.40
CA ALA A 53 4.59 -1.51 -4.24
C ALA A 53 4.06 -2.12 -2.93
N ILE A 54 3.45 -1.30 -2.07
CA ILE A 54 2.99 -1.73 -0.75
C ILE A 54 1.53 -1.35 -0.60
N ASN A 55 0.65 -2.34 -0.42
CA ASN A 55 -0.72 -2.08 0.03
C ASN A 55 -0.77 -1.96 1.55
N ILE A 56 -1.28 -0.84 2.04
CA ILE A 56 -1.32 -0.52 3.48
C ILE A 56 -2.53 -1.17 4.13
N ASP A 57 -2.32 -1.89 5.23
CA ASP A 57 -3.40 -2.32 6.12
C ASP A 57 -3.72 -1.21 7.13
N VAL A 58 -4.90 -0.59 6.99
CA VAL A 58 -5.41 0.46 7.88
C VAL A 58 -6.13 -0.13 9.11
N ARG A 59 -6.14 -1.46 9.26
CA ARG A 59 -6.71 -2.14 10.44
C ARG A 59 -5.77 -2.10 11.64
N SER A 60 -4.51 -1.73 11.45
CA SER A 60 -3.57 -1.46 12.53
C SER A 60 -4.05 -0.25 13.32
N SER A 61 -4.11 -0.40 14.64
CA SER A 61 -4.52 0.56 15.67
C SER A 61 -4.44 2.04 15.26
N GLY A 62 -5.50 2.81 15.55
CA GLY A 62 -5.72 4.18 15.04
C GLY A 62 -4.55 5.17 15.15
N ASP A 63 -3.62 4.95 16.09
CA ASP A 63 -2.42 5.77 16.25
C ASP A 63 -1.38 5.58 15.12
N THR A 64 -1.30 4.39 14.53
CA THR A 64 -0.28 4.08 13.51
C THR A 64 -0.55 4.82 12.18
N VAL A 65 -1.81 5.09 11.87
CA VAL A 65 -2.20 5.87 10.68
C VAL A 65 -1.76 7.33 10.80
N LEU A 66 -1.75 7.88 12.03
CA LEU A 66 -1.34 9.26 12.29
C LEU A 66 0.16 9.48 12.06
N GLU A 67 0.99 8.45 12.23
CA GLU A 67 2.43 8.51 12.01
C GLU A 67 2.84 8.27 10.54
N LEU A 68 1.92 7.81 9.69
CA LEU A 68 2.20 7.52 8.28
C LEU A 68 2.75 8.73 7.49
N PRO A 69 2.20 9.96 7.62
CA PRO A 69 2.73 11.13 6.92
C PRO A 69 4.19 11.42 7.29
N LYS A 70 4.56 11.24 8.56
CA LYS A 70 5.93 11.42 9.05
C LYS A 70 6.86 10.36 8.47
N ALA A 71 6.45 9.09 8.48
CA ALA A 71 7.22 8.01 7.86
C ALA A 71 7.46 8.26 6.35
N ILE A 72 6.43 8.73 5.64
CA ILE A 72 6.54 9.11 4.21
C ILE A 72 7.54 10.25 4.03
N ALA A 73 7.44 11.31 4.84
CA ALA A 73 8.34 12.46 4.76
C ALA A 73 9.80 12.05 5.02
N ASP A 74 10.02 11.16 5.99
CA ASP A 74 11.35 10.66 6.34
C ASP A 74 11.97 9.84 5.20
N LEU A 75 11.19 8.96 4.56
CA LEU A 75 11.65 8.18 3.41
C LEU A 75 11.95 9.08 2.20
N LYS A 76 11.13 10.11 1.95
CA LYS A 76 11.41 11.09 0.89
C LYS A 76 12.70 11.86 1.14
N ARG A 77 12.98 12.26 2.39
CA ARG A 77 14.26 12.92 2.75
C ARG A 77 15.48 12.00 2.56
N GLN A 78 15.27 10.69 2.54
CA GLN A 78 16.31 9.69 2.24
C GLN A 78 16.48 9.43 0.73
N GLY A 79 15.85 10.23 -0.13
CA GLY A 79 15.98 10.14 -1.59
C GLY A 79 15.13 9.07 -2.26
N ILE A 80 14.12 8.52 -1.56
CA ILE A 80 13.19 7.54 -2.12
C ILE A 80 12.10 8.27 -2.93
N ASP A 81 11.89 7.88 -4.19
CA ASP A 81 10.74 8.36 -5.00
C ASP A 81 9.47 7.66 -4.53
N LEU A 82 8.90 8.19 -3.44
CA LEU A 82 7.71 7.64 -2.80
C LEU A 82 6.45 8.37 -3.27
N ARG A 83 5.51 7.60 -3.83
CA ARG A 83 4.18 8.06 -4.27
C ARG A 83 3.08 7.33 -3.52
N VAL A 84 1.97 8.02 -3.28
CA VAL A 84 0.79 7.45 -2.64
C VAL A 84 -0.32 7.39 -3.68
N LEU A 85 -0.91 6.21 -3.86
CA LEU A 85 -2.06 5.92 -4.69
C LEU A 85 -3.24 5.60 -3.79
N PHE A 86 -4.25 6.47 -3.78
CA PHE A 86 -5.50 6.24 -3.06
C PHE A 86 -6.60 5.89 -4.06
N LEU A 87 -7.17 4.68 -3.95
CA LEU A 87 -8.22 4.19 -4.84
C LEU A 87 -9.58 4.37 -4.20
N GLU A 88 -10.49 4.98 -4.96
CA GLU A 88 -11.86 5.25 -4.54
C GLU A 88 -12.88 4.62 -5.47
N ALA A 89 -14.06 4.36 -4.93
CA ALA A 89 -15.27 4.03 -5.68
C ALA A 89 -16.47 4.57 -4.90
N ASN A 90 -17.61 4.76 -5.58
CA ASN A 90 -18.83 5.16 -4.89
C ASN A 90 -19.31 4.06 -3.91
N THR A 91 -20.04 4.46 -2.87
CA THR A 91 -20.48 3.57 -1.78
C THR A 91 -21.26 2.36 -2.29
N GLU A 92 -22.16 2.56 -3.26
CA GLU A 92 -22.97 1.49 -3.86
C GLU A 92 -22.10 0.39 -4.47
N ASN A 93 -21.07 0.78 -5.25
CA ASN A 93 -20.13 -0.16 -5.83
C ASN A 93 -19.24 -0.84 -4.78
N LEU A 94 -18.81 -0.11 -3.74
CA LEU A 94 -18.01 -0.69 -2.65
C LEU A 94 -18.80 -1.78 -1.92
N VAL A 95 -20.06 -1.51 -1.57
CA VAL A 95 -20.94 -2.49 -0.90
C VAL A 95 -21.14 -3.73 -1.76
N LYS A 96 -21.47 -3.54 -3.05
CA LYS A 96 -21.66 -4.64 -4.00
C LYS A 96 -20.41 -5.52 -4.15
N ARG A 97 -19.23 -4.91 -4.30
CA ARG A 97 -17.97 -5.66 -4.45
C ARG A 97 -17.55 -6.33 -3.15
N PHE A 98 -17.86 -5.72 -2.01
CA PHE A 98 -17.56 -6.31 -0.71
C PHE A 98 -18.37 -7.59 -0.47
N SER A 99 -19.65 -7.63 -0.88
CA SER A 99 -20.46 -8.84 -0.78
C SER A 99 -20.00 -9.93 -1.76
N GLU A 100 -19.57 -9.56 -2.97
CA GLU A 100 -19.09 -10.49 -4.00
C GLU A 100 -17.72 -11.12 -3.65
N SER A 101 -16.88 -10.43 -2.88
CA SER A 101 -15.50 -10.86 -2.57
C SER A 101 -15.35 -11.66 -1.27
N ARG A 102 -16.42 -11.86 -0.49
CA ARG A 102 -16.38 -12.74 0.69
C ARG A 102 -16.29 -14.20 0.25
N ARG A 103 -15.25 -14.91 0.73
CA ARG A 103 -15.27 -16.37 0.72
C ARG A 103 -16.44 -16.85 1.59
N PRO A 104 -17.31 -17.74 1.12
CA PRO A 104 -18.23 -18.43 2.01
C PRO A 104 -17.38 -19.19 3.02
N HIS A 105 -17.55 -18.87 4.30
CA HIS A 105 -16.96 -19.56 5.42
C HIS A 105 -18.00 -20.54 5.98
#